data_AF-A0A4Y3J9W9-F1
#
_entry.id   AF-A0A4Y3J9W9-F1
#
_cell.length_a   1.000
_cell.length_b   1.000
_cell.length_c   1.000
_cell.angle_alpha   90.00
_cell.angle_beta   90.00
_cell.angle_gamma   90.00
#
_symmetry.space_group_name_H-M   'P 1'
#
loop_
_entity.id
_entity.type
_entity.pdbx_description
1 polymer ?
#
loop_
_entity_poly.entity_id
_entity_poly.type
_entity_poly.pdbx_seq_one_letter_code
_entity_poly.pdbx_strand_id
1 'polypeptide(L)'
;MVTIPPHFSISADGFIRLNENQLMNYPLQHLISIVESTQIEDSQILYYGFTEWVTSLTPALSTGWDWEFIEYNGITSIKRIGLPRSNIMIVDVSGTDIGFEVTETLIEKKIDTLFWEQFIYAQINTTQTMAKLTPYFS
;
A
#
# COMPACT_ATOMS: atom_id res chain seq x y z
N MET A 1 26.18 9.28 -11.77
CA MET A 1 26.24 7.91 -12.36
C MET A 1 24.83 7.55 -12.77
N VAL A 2 24.61 7.12 -14.01
CA VAL A 2 23.29 6.67 -14.46
C VAL A 2 23.13 5.23 -13.98
N THR A 3 22.38 5.03 -12.90
CA THR A 3 21.95 3.71 -12.45
C THR A 3 20.91 3.21 -13.44
N ILE A 4 21.33 2.35 -14.37
CA ILE A 4 20.41 1.61 -15.24
C ILE A 4 19.51 0.79 -14.30
N PRO A 5 18.19 1.01 -14.28
CA PRO A 5 17.30 0.22 -13.45
C PRO A 5 17.47 -1.26 -13.83
N PRO A 6 17.51 -2.19 -12.86
CA PRO A 6 17.52 -3.61 -13.18
C PRO A 6 16.33 -3.92 -14.08
N HIS A 7 16.58 -4.56 -15.22
CA HIS A 7 15.51 -4.98 -16.13
C HIS A 7 14.80 -6.18 -15.49
N PHE A 8 13.72 -5.90 -14.77
CA PHE A 8 12.88 -6.93 -14.20
C PHE A 8 12.14 -7.71 -15.29
N SER A 9 11.86 -8.98 -15.02
CA SER A 9 11.04 -9.83 -15.88
C SER A 9 9.97 -10.49 -15.05
N ILE A 10 8.77 -10.64 -15.63
CA ILE A 10 7.70 -11.43 -15.03
C ILE A 10 8.05 -12.91 -15.22
N SER A 11 8.10 -13.64 -14.13
CA SER A 11 8.36 -15.08 -14.13
C SER A 11 7.10 -15.88 -14.52
N ALA A 12 7.25 -17.17 -14.81
CA ALA A 12 6.14 -18.02 -15.25
C ALA A 12 5.01 -18.16 -14.21
N ASP A 13 5.33 -17.98 -12.92
CA ASP A 13 4.38 -17.97 -11.80
C ASP A 13 3.76 -16.59 -11.53
N GLY A 14 4.05 -15.59 -12.36
CA GLY A 14 3.53 -14.23 -12.24
C GLY A 14 4.32 -13.32 -11.31
N PHE A 15 5.33 -13.84 -10.59
CA PHE A 15 6.14 -13.03 -9.70
C PHE A 15 7.30 -12.33 -10.42
N ILE A 16 7.64 -11.15 -9.91
CA ILE A 16 8.87 -10.45 -10.26
C ILE A 16 9.87 -10.70 -9.13
N ARG A 17 11.02 -11.28 -9.49
CA ARG A 17 12.07 -11.66 -8.54
C ARG A 17 13.11 -10.57 -8.42
N LEU A 18 13.39 -10.16 -7.18
CA LEU A 18 14.41 -9.18 -6.85
C LEU A 18 14.97 -9.41 -5.45
N ASN A 19 16.14 -8.86 -5.15
CA ASN A 19 16.71 -8.95 -3.80
C ASN A 19 16.24 -7.79 -2.90
N GLU A 20 16.49 -7.90 -1.59
CA GLU A 20 16.11 -6.89 -0.60
C GLU A 20 16.64 -5.49 -0.92
N ASN A 21 17.89 -5.37 -1.38
CA ASN A 21 18.46 -4.06 -1.73
C ASN A 21 17.70 -3.40 -2.89
N GLN A 22 17.28 -4.19 -3.88
CA GLN A 22 16.44 -3.69 -4.98
C GLN A 22 15.07 -3.25 -4.47
N LEU A 23 14.45 -3.98 -3.52
CA LEU A 23 13.17 -3.62 -2.92
C LEU A 23 13.26 -2.30 -2.14
N MET A 24 14.33 -2.10 -1.37
CA MET A 24 14.47 -0.89 -0.57
C MET A 24 14.69 0.36 -1.43
N ASN A 25 15.39 0.23 -2.56
CA ASN A 25 15.64 1.33 -3.50
C ASN A 25 14.53 1.53 -4.53
N TYR A 26 13.53 0.66 -4.55
CA TYR A 26 12.45 0.69 -5.51
C TYR A 26 11.46 1.86 -5.25
N PRO A 27 11.16 2.73 -6.25
CA PRO A 27 10.40 3.96 -6.04
C PRO A 27 8.89 3.73 -6.18
N LEU A 28 8.26 3.20 -5.13
CA LEU A 28 6.79 3.08 -5.05
C LEU A 28 6.12 4.45 -5.11
N GLN A 29 5.10 4.55 -5.94
CA GLN A 29 4.22 5.70 -6.06
C GLN A 29 2.80 5.29 -5.71
N HIS A 30 2.12 6.18 -5.01
CA HIS A 30 0.70 6.01 -4.70
C HIS A 30 -0.09 5.95 -6.01
N LEU A 31 -0.90 4.90 -6.16
CA LEU A 31 -1.81 4.75 -7.30
C LEU A 31 -3.22 5.18 -6.90
N ILE A 32 -3.73 4.60 -5.82
CA ILE A 32 -5.10 4.85 -5.35
C ILE A 32 -5.25 4.45 -3.88
N SER A 33 -6.14 5.14 -3.18
CA SER A 33 -6.69 4.69 -1.90
C SER A 33 -8.21 4.81 -1.94
N ILE A 34 -8.90 3.83 -1.37
CA ILE A 34 -10.36 3.76 -1.39
C ILE A 34 -10.85 3.47 0.03
N VAL A 35 -11.88 4.21 0.46
CA VAL A 35 -12.69 3.85 1.63
C VAL A 35 -13.70 2.82 1.17
N GLU A 36 -13.63 1.61 1.71
CA GLU A 36 -14.56 0.53 1.37
C GLU A 36 -15.78 0.52 2.30
N SER A 37 -15.55 0.76 3.59
CA SER A 37 -16.64 0.77 4.57
C SER A 37 -16.40 1.77 5.70
N THR A 38 -17.50 2.14 6.36
CA THR A 38 -17.51 3.02 7.52
C THR A 38 -18.44 2.44 8.57
N GLN A 39 -17.98 2.40 9.82
CA GLN A 39 -18.71 1.86 10.96
C GLN A 39 -18.67 2.88 12.11
N ILE A 40 -19.71 2.85 12.96
CA ILE A 40 -19.79 3.71 14.14
C ILE A 40 -19.99 2.79 15.35
N GLU A 41 -19.02 2.79 16.27
CA GLU A 41 -18.98 1.92 17.44
C GLU A 41 -18.54 2.73 18.67
N ASP A 42 -19.26 2.68 19.78
CA ASP A 42 -18.86 3.31 21.05
C ASP A 42 -18.35 4.77 20.95
N SER A 43 -19.03 5.59 20.13
CA SER A 43 -18.66 6.98 19.81
C SER A 43 -17.35 7.14 19.01
N GLN A 44 -16.85 6.07 18.40
CA GLN A 44 -15.77 6.05 17.44
C GLN A 44 -16.34 5.92 16.02
N ILE A 45 -15.67 6.53 15.06
CA ILE A 45 -15.93 6.31 13.63
C ILE A 45 -14.75 5.54 13.07
N LEU A 46 -15.02 4.34 12.56
CA LEU A 46 -14.01 3.47 11.95
C LEU A 46 -14.20 3.50 10.44
N TYR A 47 -13.12 3.74 9.72
CA TYR A 47 -13.07 3.62 8.26
C TYR A 47 -12.10 2.51 7.90
N TYR A 48 -12.55 1.64 7.01
CA TYR A 48 -11.74 0.59 6.44
C TYR A 48 -11.58 0.82 4.95
N GLY A 49 -10.43 0.43 4.44
CA GLY A 49 -10.16 0.53 3.02
C GLY A 49 -8.85 -0.11 2.66
N PHE A 50 -8.45 0.15 1.41
CA PHE A 50 -7.19 -0.33 0.89
C PHE A 50 -6.45 0.79 0.15
N THR A 51 -5.16 0.57 -0.08
CA THR A 51 -4.33 1.42 -0.91
C THR A 51 -3.47 0.57 -1.82
N GLU A 52 -3.26 1.03 -3.04
CA GLU A 52 -2.40 0.39 -4.04
C GLU A 52 -1.25 1.32 -4.42
N TRP A 53 -0.08 0.73 -4.59
CA TRP A 53 1.16 1.43 -4.94
C TRP A 53 1.91 0.67 -6.03
N VAL A 54 2.50 1.41 -6.96
CA VAL A 54 3.14 0.84 -8.15
C VAL A 54 4.37 1.64 -8.56
N THR A 55 5.21 1.06 -9.43
CA THR A 55 6.18 1.85 -10.20
C THR A 55 5.67 2.29 -11.55
N SER A 56 6.29 3.35 -12.05
CA SER A 56 6.21 3.77 -13.45
C SER A 56 7.05 2.92 -14.43
N LEU A 57 7.95 2.07 -13.92
CA LEU A 57 8.78 1.16 -14.73
C LEU A 57 7.97 -0.06 -15.21
N THR A 58 8.41 -0.66 -16.32
CA THR A 58 7.84 -1.90 -16.88
C THR A 58 8.85 -3.05 -16.76
N PRO A 59 8.46 -4.23 -16.27
CA PRO A 59 7.16 -4.53 -15.67
C PRO A 59 6.95 -3.75 -14.36
N ALA A 60 5.69 -3.39 -14.09
CA ALA A 60 5.36 -2.68 -12.87
C ALA A 60 5.44 -3.65 -11.69
N LEU A 61 6.32 -3.34 -10.74
CA LEU A 61 6.21 -3.86 -9.40
C LEU A 61 5.01 -3.19 -8.73
N SER A 62 4.28 -3.94 -7.92
CA SER A 62 3.08 -3.45 -7.23
C SER A 62 2.98 -4.02 -5.82
N THR A 63 2.44 -3.22 -4.90
CA THR A 63 1.99 -3.70 -3.61
C THR A 63 0.80 -2.87 -3.12
N GLY A 64 -0.12 -3.54 -2.45
CA GLY A 64 -1.27 -2.91 -1.82
C GLY A 64 -1.56 -3.53 -0.47
N TRP A 65 -2.18 -2.76 0.42
CA TRP A 65 -2.53 -3.21 1.76
C TRP A 65 -3.81 -2.57 2.24
N ASP A 66 -4.43 -3.25 3.19
CA ASP A 66 -5.64 -2.78 3.86
C ASP A 66 -5.24 -1.86 5.02
N TRP A 67 -6.09 -0.89 5.33
CA TRP A 67 -5.87 0.07 6.40
C TRP A 67 -7.14 0.29 7.21
N GLU A 68 -6.94 0.66 8.46
CA GLU A 68 -7.98 1.08 9.40
C GLU A 68 -7.65 2.49 9.86
N PHE A 69 -8.65 3.36 9.82
CA PHE A 69 -8.61 4.70 10.36
C PHE A 69 -9.69 4.82 11.44
N ILE A 70 -9.29 5.27 12.62
CA ILE A 70 -10.18 5.49 13.77
C ILE A 70 -10.22 6.98 14.07
N GLU A 71 -11.43 7.52 14.19
CA GLU A 71 -11.68 8.84 14.74
C GLU A 71 -12.43 8.71 16.07
N TYR A 72 -11.88 9.30 17.13
CA TYR A 72 -12.50 9.34 18.45
C TYR A 72 -12.24 10.69 19.12
N ASN A 73 -13.31 11.44 19.42
CA ASN A 73 -13.23 12.75 20.09
C ASN A 73 -12.23 13.73 19.44
N GLY A 74 -12.15 13.73 18.10
CA GLY A 74 -11.24 14.60 17.34
C GLY A 74 -9.78 14.12 17.31
N ILE A 75 -9.47 12.98 17.94
CA ILE A 75 -8.18 12.29 17.80
C ILE A 75 -8.33 11.26 16.69
N THR A 76 -7.33 11.20 15.81
CA THR A 76 -7.31 10.24 14.70
C THR A 76 -6.09 9.34 14.81
N SER A 77 -6.28 8.06 14.50
CA SER A 77 -5.19 7.09 14.36
C SER A 77 -5.40 6.27 13.11
N ILE A 78 -4.30 5.91 12.46
CA ILE A 78 -4.30 5.06 11.29
C ILE A 78 -3.31 3.93 11.48
N LYS A 79 -3.67 2.74 11.02
CA LYS A 79 -2.78 1.58 10.98
C LYS A 79 -3.02 0.76 9.74
N ARG A 80 -1.97 0.11 9.24
CA ARG A 80 -2.10 -1.00 8.30
C ARG A 80 -2.74 -2.19 9.03
N ILE A 81 -3.60 -2.92 8.32
CA ILE A 81 -4.20 -4.17 8.80
C ILE A 81 -3.94 -5.27 7.78
N GLY A 82 -3.74 -6.50 8.27
CA GLY A 82 -3.43 -7.64 7.42
C GLY A 82 -2.06 -7.55 6.73
N LEU A 83 -1.80 -8.55 5.89
CA LEU A 83 -0.56 -8.68 5.13
C LEU A 83 -0.66 -7.90 3.81
N PRO A 84 0.43 -7.26 3.35
CA PRO A 84 0.45 -6.61 2.04
C PRO A 84 0.35 -7.66 0.92
N ARG A 85 -0.43 -7.34 -0.10
CA ARG A 85 -0.50 -8.10 -1.35
C ARG A 85 0.51 -7.52 -2.33
N SER A 86 1.22 -8.36 -3.07
CA SER A 86 2.26 -7.91 -4.01
C SER A 86 2.51 -8.92 -5.12
N ASN A 87 3.05 -8.45 -6.24
CA ASN A 87 3.58 -9.29 -7.33
C ASN A 87 5.09 -9.57 -7.19
N ILE A 88 5.66 -9.36 -6.00
CA ILE A 88 7.09 -9.47 -5.73
C ILE A 88 7.40 -10.77 -5.00
N MET A 89 8.48 -11.44 -5.40
CA MET A 89 9.11 -12.54 -4.64
C MET A 89 10.56 -12.15 -4.36
N ILE A 90 10.97 -12.15 -3.09
CA ILE A 90 12.36 -11.84 -2.77
C ILE A 90 13.22 -13.08 -2.97
N VAL A 91 14.40 -12.87 -3.54
CA VAL A 91 15.41 -13.91 -3.74
C VAL A 91 16.69 -13.59 -2.97
N ASP A 92 17.39 -14.65 -2.56
CA ASP A 92 18.71 -14.54 -1.96
C ASP A 92 19.80 -14.23 -3.00
N VAL A 93 21.06 -14.24 -2.55
CA VAL A 93 22.23 -13.97 -3.41
C VAL A 93 22.44 -15.01 -4.52
N SER A 94 21.86 -16.20 -4.37
CA SER A 94 21.88 -17.27 -5.37
C SER A 94 20.73 -17.19 -6.36
N GLY A 95 19.77 -16.28 -6.14
CA GLY A 95 18.54 -16.18 -6.93
C GLY A 95 17.45 -17.16 -6.48
N THR A 96 17.59 -17.75 -5.29
CA THR A 96 16.60 -18.67 -4.72
C THR A 96 15.55 -17.90 -3.93
N ASP A 97 14.28 -18.22 -4.14
CA ASP A 97 13.15 -17.61 -3.40
C ASP A 97 13.34 -17.79 -1.88
N ILE A 98 13.23 -16.69 -1.13
CA ILE A 98 13.31 -16.74 0.35
C ILE A 98 11.98 -17.11 1.02
N GLY A 99 10.93 -17.31 0.21
CA GLY A 99 9.59 -17.67 0.65
C GLY A 99 8.67 -16.48 0.90
N PHE A 100 7.36 -16.76 1.00
CA PHE A 100 6.30 -15.75 1.13
C PHE A 100 6.41 -14.94 2.42
N GLU A 101 6.51 -15.59 3.58
CA GLU A 101 6.52 -14.92 4.88
C GLU A 101 7.66 -13.90 5.02
N VAL A 102 8.87 -14.28 4.57
CA VAL A 102 10.02 -13.38 4.61
C VAL A 102 9.90 -12.27 3.56
N THR A 103 9.37 -12.58 2.38
CA THR A 103 9.05 -11.59 1.33
C THR A 103 8.07 -10.54 1.85
N GLU A 104 6.96 -10.96 2.46
CA GLU A 104 5.94 -10.08 3.05
C GLU A 104 6.56 -9.19 4.12
N THR A 105 7.34 -9.76 5.04
CA THR A 105 8.05 -8.99 6.08
C THR A 105 8.95 -7.89 5.51
N LEU A 106 9.65 -8.16 4.40
CA LEU A 106 10.49 -7.16 3.73
C LEU A 106 9.66 -6.09 3.01
N ILE A 107 8.52 -6.47 2.43
CA ILE A 107 7.57 -5.52 1.84
C ILE A 107 6.98 -4.61 2.91
N GLU A 108 6.65 -5.14 4.09
CA GLU A 108 6.19 -4.33 5.23
C GLU A 108 7.23 -3.29 5.62
N LYS A 109 8.51 -3.69 5.77
CA LYS A 109 9.60 -2.75 6.04
C LYS A 109 9.71 -1.68 4.96
N LYS A 110 9.48 -2.03 3.69
CA LYS A 110 9.46 -1.06 2.60
C LYS A 110 8.28 -0.09 2.74
N ILE A 111 7.08 -0.59 3.05
CA ILE A 111 5.89 0.22 3.30
C ILE A 111 6.11 1.22 4.44
N ASP A 112 6.78 0.79 5.52
CA ASP A 112 7.10 1.64 6.67
C ASP A 112 8.03 2.82 6.31
N THR A 113 8.71 2.78 5.15
CA THR A 113 9.49 3.92 4.63
C THR A 113 8.66 4.91 3.81
N LEU A 114 7.41 4.58 3.50
CA LEU A 114 6.52 5.40 2.70
C LEU A 114 5.70 6.31 3.62
N PHE A 115 5.53 7.57 3.22
CA PHE A 115 4.58 8.48 3.85
C PHE A 115 3.18 8.24 3.29
N TRP A 116 2.60 7.08 3.57
CA TRP A 116 1.37 6.62 2.91
C TRP A 116 0.09 7.13 3.60
N GLU A 117 0.15 7.42 4.90
CA GLU A 117 -0.98 7.84 5.73
C GLU A 117 -1.63 9.11 5.20
N GLN A 118 -0.85 10.03 4.64
CA GLN A 118 -1.34 11.29 4.05
C GLN A 118 -2.36 11.08 2.93
N PHE A 119 -2.23 10.00 2.15
CA PHE A 119 -3.17 9.67 1.08
C PHE A 119 -4.50 9.18 1.64
N ILE A 120 -4.46 8.52 2.80
CA ILE A 120 -5.67 8.07 3.49
C ILE A 120 -6.39 9.26 4.11
N TYR A 121 -5.67 10.16 4.79
CA TYR A 121 -6.27 11.41 5.29
C TYR A 121 -6.95 12.20 4.16
N ALA A 122 -6.31 12.33 3.00
CA ALA A 122 -6.90 12.99 1.83
C ALA A 122 -8.17 12.28 1.33
N GLN A 123 -8.18 10.95 1.31
CA GLN A 123 -9.33 10.16 0.89
C GLN A 123 -10.50 10.30 1.87
N ILE A 124 -10.25 10.25 3.18
CA ILE A 124 -11.27 10.44 4.22
C ILE A 124 -11.91 11.82 4.09
N ASN A 125 -11.10 12.88 3.96
CA ASN A 125 -11.60 14.25 3.76
C ASN A 125 -12.46 14.38 2.51
N THR A 126 -12.05 13.74 1.41
CA THR A 126 -12.80 13.74 0.15
C THR A 126 -14.16 13.06 0.33
N THR A 127 -14.18 11.85 0.90
CA THR A 127 -15.42 11.11 1.16
C THR A 127 -16.38 11.89 2.06
N GLN A 128 -15.87 12.49 3.15
CA GLN A 128 -16.68 13.30 4.05
C GLN A 128 -17.25 14.57 3.37
N THR A 129 -16.44 15.23 2.52
CA THR A 129 -16.88 16.42 1.78
C THR A 129 -17.99 16.06 0.79
N MET A 130 -17.84 14.96 0.06
CA MET A 130 -18.87 14.48 -0.86
C MET A 130 -20.16 14.15 -0.13
N ALA A 131 -20.09 13.43 1.00
CA ALA A 131 -21.26 13.10 1.81
C ALA A 131 -22.02 14.33 2.32
N LYS A 132 -21.32 15.43 2.64
CA LYS A 132 -21.94 16.71 3.04
C LYS A 132 -22.60 17.45 1.86
N LEU A 133 -22.12 17.26 0.64
CA LEU A 133 -22.66 17.89 -0.56
C LEU A 133 -23.87 17.14 -1.14
N THR A 134 -23.92 15.81 -1.01
CA THR A 134 -25.03 14.99 -1.51
C THR A 134 -26.44 15.41 -1.05
N PRO A 135 -26.70 15.83 0.21
CA PRO A 135 -28.04 16.28 0.62
C PRO A 135 -28.52 17.58 -0.04
N TYR A 136 -27.69 18.27 -0.83
CA TYR A 136 -28.04 19.52 -1.54
C TYR A 136 -28.34 19.33 -3.03
N PHE A 137 -28.30 18.09 -3.54
CA PHE A 137 -28.53 17.76 -4.96
C PHE A 137 -29.73 16.85 -5.22
N SER A 138 -30.66 16.74 -4.27
CA SER A 138 -31.95 16.03 -4.43
C SER A 138 -33.08 16.97 -4.82
#